data_AF-T0CBG4-F1
#
_entry.id   AF-T0CBG4-F1
#
_cell.length_a   1.000
_cell.length_b   1.000
_cell.length_c   1.000
_cell.angle_alpha   90.00
_cell.angle_beta   90.00
_cell.angle_gamma   90.00
#
_symmetry.space_group_name_H-M   'P 1'
#
loop_
_entity.id
_entity.type
_entity.pdbx_description
1 polymer ?
#
loop_
_entity_poly.entity_id
_entity_poly.type
_entity_poly.pdbx_seq_one_letter_code
_entity_poly.pdbx_strand_id
1 'polypeptide(L)'
;MKKLVLLLVLTALTATTFAAPERGRRNNNDDELRNRRSRDARDSRYNRDSRRNRQRDRRYDDRRRTRPDPTRAYRRYRHTPNRDYVRHNRRWTTARDYHRTVRPIYVYNNRWLRVSVSYVDGYYWDYDYDYPYFIYNGYRHRYSAYDTCNYELVDSWSDSVQRTFYTYSCSTGYDLCADLRDELNDYEYDYRYFCAERYNW
;
A
#
# COMPACT_ATOMS: atom_id res chain seq x y z
N MET A 1 -7.54 13.64 69.86
CA MET A 1 -7.79 13.14 71.24
C MET A 1 -7.87 11.62 71.18
N LYS A 2 -6.82 10.91 71.63
CA LYS A 2 -6.82 9.95 72.76
C LYS A 2 -7.92 8.87 72.63
N LYS A 3 -7.53 7.68 72.17
CA LYS A 3 -7.28 6.45 72.98
C LYS A 3 -8.56 5.91 73.62
N LEU A 4 -8.91 4.65 73.37
CA LEU A 4 -9.09 3.71 74.47
C LEU A 4 -9.02 2.24 74.01
N VAL A 5 -8.28 1.48 74.80
CA VAL A 5 -8.06 0.04 74.82
C VAL A 5 -8.92 -0.50 75.96
N LEU A 6 -9.54 -1.68 75.83
CA LEU A 6 -9.55 -2.81 76.78
C LEU A 6 -10.68 -3.79 76.34
N LEU A 7 -10.44 -5.06 76.00
CA LEU A 7 -10.02 -6.25 76.78
C LEU A 7 -11.12 -6.81 77.70
N LEU A 8 -11.17 -8.15 77.70
CA LEU A 8 -11.87 -9.10 78.58
C LEU A 8 -13.26 -9.62 78.13
N VAL A 9 -13.65 -10.88 78.31
CA VAL A 9 -13.01 -12.21 78.46
C VAL A 9 -14.12 -13.21 78.82
N LEU A 10 -13.94 -14.48 78.42
CA LEU A 10 -14.46 -15.73 79.00
C LEU A 10 -15.94 -16.18 78.83
N THR A 11 -16.03 -17.38 78.25
CA THR A 11 -16.80 -18.59 78.66
C THR A 11 -18.33 -18.56 78.73
N ALA A 12 -18.98 -19.50 78.02
CA ALA A 12 -19.42 -20.77 78.63
C ALA A 12 -20.00 -21.76 77.59
N LEU A 13 -19.75 -23.04 77.84
CA LEU A 13 -20.33 -24.23 77.20
C LEU A 13 -21.85 -24.32 77.44
N THR A 14 -22.60 -24.93 76.52
CA THR A 14 -23.11 -26.32 76.66
C THR A 14 -24.13 -26.73 75.57
N ALA A 15 -24.04 -28.02 75.23
CA ALA A 15 -25.11 -28.97 74.90
C ALA A 15 -25.91 -28.88 73.58
N THR A 16 -25.49 -29.79 72.70
CA THR A 16 -26.21 -30.60 71.70
C THR A 16 -27.73 -30.80 71.86
N THR A 17 -28.45 -30.65 70.74
CA THR A 17 -29.60 -31.50 70.38
C THR A 17 -29.56 -31.85 68.90
N PHE A 18 -29.76 -33.14 68.61
CA PHE A 18 -29.84 -33.73 67.28
C PHE A 18 -31.23 -33.50 66.67
N ALA A 19 -31.28 -33.11 65.39
CA ALA A 19 -32.41 -33.38 64.50
C ALA A 19 -31.91 -33.49 63.05
N ALA A 20 -32.25 -34.60 62.40
CA ALA A 20 -31.97 -34.90 61.00
C ALA A 20 -33.13 -34.41 60.09
N PRO A 21 -33.12 -34.69 58.77
CA PRO A 21 -32.58 -33.86 57.71
C PRO A 21 -33.67 -33.21 56.83
N GLU A 22 -33.45 -31.99 56.35
CA GLU A 22 -34.26 -31.41 55.28
C GLU A 22 -33.45 -31.21 53.99
N ARG A 23 -34.00 -31.75 52.90
CA ARG A 23 -33.54 -31.62 51.52
C ARG A 23 -33.61 -30.16 51.07
N GLY A 24 -32.47 -29.48 51.10
CA GLY A 24 -32.28 -28.15 50.50
C GLY A 24 -31.68 -28.23 49.09
N ARG A 25 -32.47 -27.85 48.10
CA ARG A 25 -32.12 -27.61 46.69
C ARG A 25 -30.82 -26.80 46.55
N ARG A 26 -29.83 -27.34 45.83
CA ARG A 26 -28.63 -26.59 45.39
C ARG A 26 -28.98 -25.80 44.13
N ASN A 27 -28.77 -24.49 44.20
CA ASN A 27 -29.02 -23.52 43.14
C ASN A 27 -28.02 -23.71 41.97
N ASN A 28 -28.53 -23.79 40.75
CA ASN A 28 -27.79 -23.96 39.49
C ASN A 28 -27.03 -22.71 39.01
N ASN A 29 -26.71 -21.76 39.90
CA ASN A 29 -26.14 -20.46 39.51
C ASN A 29 -24.60 -20.45 39.46
N ASP A 30 -23.93 -21.44 40.05
CA ASP A 30 -22.46 -21.48 40.09
C ASP A 30 -21.82 -22.03 38.80
N ASP A 31 -22.59 -22.78 37.99
CA ASP A 31 -22.10 -23.34 36.71
C ASP A 31 -22.13 -22.31 35.57
N GLU A 32 -22.99 -21.30 35.64
CA GLU A 32 -23.11 -20.29 34.57
C GLU A 32 -21.92 -19.32 34.56
N LEU A 33 -21.40 -18.96 35.74
CA LEU A 33 -20.23 -18.08 35.88
C LEU A 33 -18.92 -18.76 35.45
N ARG A 34 -18.78 -20.08 35.66
CA ARG A 34 -17.65 -20.86 35.14
C ARG A 34 -17.69 -20.98 33.61
N ASN A 35 -18.88 -21.12 33.03
CA ASN A 35 -19.04 -21.21 31.58
C ASN A 35 -18.78 -19.88 30.85
N ARG A 36 -19.13 -18.73 31.45
CA ARG A 36 -18.84 -17.40 30.88
C ARG A 36 -17.34 -17.11 30.82
N ARG A 37 -16.58 -17.38 31.89
CA ARG A 37 -15.11 -17.20 31.89
C ARG A 37 -14.39 -18.11 30.89
N SER A 38 -14.94 -19.29 30.61
CA SER A 38 -14.39 -20.22 29.62
C SER A 38 -14.66 -19.77 28.18
N ARG A 39 -15.80 -19.11 27.92
CA ARG A 39 -16.12 -18.52 26.61
C ARG A 39 -15.24 -17.31 26.29
N ASP A 40 -15.03 -16.40 27.24
CA ASP A 40 -14.17 -15.21 27.02
C ASP A 40 -12.70 -15.59 26.78
N ALA A 41 -12.21 -16.66 27.42
CA ALA A 41 -10.86 -17.18 27.19
C ALA A 41 -10.71 -17.88 25.82
N ARG A 42 -11.80 -18.41 25.25
CA ARG A 42 -11.81 -19.01 23.90
C ARG A 42 -11.88 -17.94 22.81
N ASP A 43 -12.64 -16.88 23.04
CA ASP A 43 -12.80 -15.77 22.08
C ASP A 43 -11.54 -14.89 21.98
N SER A 44 -10.80 -14.78 23.10
CA SER A 44 -9.50 -14.10 23.12
C SER A 44 -8.42 -14.85 22.31
N ARG A 45 -8.48 -16.19 22.21
CA ARG A 45 -7.55 -16.97 21.38
C ARG A 45 -7.85 -16.83 19.89
N TYR A 46 -9.12 -16.80 19.51
CA TYR A 46 -9.52 -16.57 18.11
C TYR A 46 -9.11 -15.18 17.60
N ASN A 47 -9.15 -14.17 18.46
CA ASN A 47 -8.70 -12.82 18.12
C ASN A 47 -7.17 -12.65 18.08
N ARG A 48 -6.40 -13.48 18.81
CA ARG A 48 -4.93 -13.44 18.77
C ARG A 48 -4.38 -14.09 17.50
N ASP A 49 -5.02 -15.16 17.03
CA ASP A 49 -4.65 -15.82 15.77
C ASP A 49 -5.13 -15.04 14.54
N SER A 50 -6.26 -14.32 14.63
CA SER A 50 -6.70 -13.40 13.56
C SER A 50 -5.72 -12.22 13.37
N ARG A 51 -5.08 -11.73 14.44
CA ARG A 51 -4.02 -10.71 14.35
C ARG A 51 -2.69 -11.25 13.83
N ARG A 52 -2.39 -12.54 14.01
CA ARG A 52 -1.23 -13.21 13.38
C ARG A 52 -1.48 -13.56 11.91
N ASN A 53 -2.73 -13.81 11.51
CA ASN A 53 -3.06 -14.08 10.11
C ASN A 53 -3.24 -12.83 9.24
N ARG A 54 -3.54 -11.65 9.82
CA ARG A 54 -3.45 -10.38 9.05
C ARG A 54 -2.02 -10.00 8.63
N GLN A 55 -1.00 -10.67 9.15
CA GLN A 55 0.38 -10.53 8.67
C GLN A 55 0.72 -11.42 7.47
N ARG A 56 -0.11 -12.41 7.11
CA ARG A 56 0.14 -13.35 6.01
C ARG A 56 -0.57 -13.01 4.70
N ASP A 57 -1.48 -12.04 4.73
CA ASP A 57 -1.99 -11.37 3.51
C ASP A 57 -1.12 -10.16 3.12
N ARG A 58 0.10 -10.07 3.68
CA ARG A 58 1.24 -9.54 2.93
C ARG A 58 1.75 -10.59 1.94
N ARG A 59 0.88 -11.05 1.05
CA ARG A 59 1.27 -11.03 -0.36
C ARG A 59 1.43 -9.53 -0.66
N TYR A 60 2.52 -8.83 -0.28
CA TYR A 60 3.74 -8.83 -1.11
C TYR A 60 3.53 -9.70 -2.32
N ASP A 61 2.61 -9.21 -3.16
CA ASP A 61 2.54 -9.53 -4.55
C ASP A 61 3.97 -9.33 -5.00
N ASP A 62 4.66 -10.46 -5.15
CA ASP A 62 6.02 -10.63 -5.62
C ASP A 62 6.04 -10.28 -7.12
N ARG A 63 5.46 -9.12 -7.45
CA ARG A 63 5.55 -8.42 -8.72
C ARG A 63 6.95 -7.84 -8.84
N ARG A 64 7.94 -8.72 -8.73
CA ARG A 64 9.01 -8.68 -9.70
C ARG A 64 8.35 -8.53 -11.07
N ARG A 65 8.61 -7.41 -11.75
CA ARG A 65 8.65 -7.37 -13.21
C ARG A 65 7.30 -7.45 -13.95
N THR A 66 6.36 -6.55 -13.71
CA THR A 66 5.28 -6.37 -14.71
C THR A 66 5.85 -5.69 -15.96
N ARG A 67 6.57 -6.46 -16.79
CA ARG A 67 6.39 -6.41 -18.24
C ARG A 67 4.90 -6.16 -18.50
N PRO A 68 4.51 -5.26 -19.42
CA PRO A 68 3.12 -5.17 -19.87
C PRO A 68 2.56 -6.58 -20.01
N ASP A 69 1.40 -6.83 -19.39
CA ASP A 69 0.83 -8.18 -19.32
C ASP A 69 0.88 -8.81 -20.72
N PRO A 70 1.67 -9.88 -20.93
CA PRO A 70 1.83 -10.48 -22.26
C PRO A 70 0.53 -11.10 -22.79
N THR A 71 -0.52 -11.20 -21.96
CA THR A 71 -1.86 -11.62 -22.39
C THR A 71 -2.68 -10.49 -23.01
N ARG A 72 -2.24 -9.24 -22.88
CA ARG A 72 -2.91 -8.08 -23.47
C ARG A 72 -2.50 -7.97 -24.93
N ALA A 73 -3.43 -8.29 -25.83
CA ALA A 73 -3.24 -8.07 -27.27
C ALA A 73 -2.75 -6.64 -27.55
N TYR A 74 -1.71 -6.53 -28.37
CA TYR A 74 -1.21 -5.23 -28.80
C TYR A 74 -2.32 -4.46 -29.50
N ARG A 75 -2.52 -3.22 -29.06
CA ARG A 75 -3.44 -2.29 -29.68
C ARG A 75 -2.62 -1.08 -30.08
N ARG A 76 -2.62 -0.76 -31.37
CA ARG A 76 -2.00 0.45 -31.87
C ARG A 76 -2.52 1.64 -31.05
N TYR A 77 -1.59 2.34 -30.45
CA TYR A 77 -1.81 3.58 -29.73
C TYR A 77 -0.99 4.67 -30.41
N ARG A 78 -1.53 5.88 -30.44
CA ARG A 78 -0.79 7.05 -30.90
C ARG A 78 -0.83 8.08 -29.80
N HIS A 79 0.36 8.39 -29.30
CA HIS A 79 0.56 9.45 -28.33
C HIS A 79 -0.05 10.74 -28.84
N THR A 80 -0.78 11.39 -27.95
CA THR A 80 -1.38 12.71 -28.21
C THR A 80 -0.87 13.63 -27.11
N PRO A 81 0.16 14.46 -27.43
CA PRO A 81 0.69 15.42 -26.48
C PRO A 81 -0.40 16.34 -25.95
N ASN A 82 -0.37 16.62 -24.65
CA ASN A 82 -1.21 17.69 -24.12
C ASN A 82 -0.51 19.03 -24.41
N ARG A 83 -1.18 19.88 -25.19
CA ARG A 83 -0.67 21.21 -25.58
C ARG A 83 -0.92 22.28 -24.53
N ASP A 84 -1.77 21.99 -23.55
CA ASP A 84 -2.08 22.92 -22.47
C ASP A 84 -0.96 22.90 -21.43
N TYR A 85 -0.14 23.94 -21.44
CA TYR A 85 0.90 24.16 -20.44
C TYR A 85 0.29 24.61 -19.11
N VAL A 86 -0.29 23.66 -18.37
CA VAL A 86 -0.93 23.95 -17.09
C VAL A 86 0.14 24.39 -16.07
N ARG A 87 -0.05 25.58 -15.51
CA ARG A 87 0.76 26.09 -14.39
C ARG A 87 0.39 25.31 -13.12
N HIS A 88 1.40 24.82 -12.42
CA HIS A 88 1.30 24.26 -11.07
C HIS A 88 2.28 24.98 -10.14
N ASN A 89 1.97 24.96 -8.84
CA ASN A 89 2.84 25.52 -7.82
C ASN A 89 3.87 24.50 -7.34
N ARG A 90 3.53 23.20 -7.38
CA ARG A 90 4.42 22.15 -6.89
C ARG A 90 5.51 21.82 -7.89
N ARG A 91 6.72 22.31 -7.61
CA ARG A 91 7.90 22.01 -8.43
C ARG A 91 8.83 21.05 -7.73
N TRP A 92 9.38 20.13 -8.51
CA TRP A 92 10.51 19.31 -8.12
C TRP A 92 11.76 19.91 -8.73
N THR A 93 12.47 20.74 -7.96
CA THR A 93 13.72 21.39 -8.38
C THR A 93 14.70 20.40 -9.00
N THR A 94 14.72 19.17 -8.49
CA THR A 94 15.45 18.05 -9.09
C THR A 94 14.55 16.82 -9.24
N ALA A 95 14.87 15.95 -10.21
CA ALA A 95 14.24 14.63 -10.32
C ALA A 95 14.37 13.81 -9.02
N ARG A 96 15.51 13.96 -8.32
CA ARG A 96 15.75 13.31 -7.03
C ARG A 96 14.71 13.70 -5.97
N ASP A 97 14.26 14.96 -5.93
CA ASP A 97 13.26 15.40 -4.95
C ASP A 97 11.92 14.69 -5.16
N TYR A 98 11.52 14.51 -6.42
CA TYR A 98 10.36 13.69 -6.75
C TYR A 98 10.58 12.22 -6.35
N HIS A 99 11.73 11.65 -6.68
CA HIS A 99 12.04 10.24 -6.43
C HIS A 99 11.94 9.86 -4.95
N ARG A 100 12.22 10.79 -4.03
CA ARG A 100 12.06 10.59 -2.58
C ARG A 100 10.61 10.37 -2.14
N THR A 101 9.64 10.85 -2.91
CA THR A 101 8.21 10.63 -2.64
C THR A 101 7.69 9.33 -3.23
N VAL A 102 8.44 8.73 -4.15
CA VAL A 102 8.06 7.48 -4.79
C VAL A 102 8.54 6.32 -3.93
N ARG A 103 7.63 5.42 -3.60
CA ARG A 103 7.96 4.21 -2.83
C ARG A 103 8.89 3.32 -3.67
N PRO A 104 9.93 2.69 -3.07
CA PRO A 104 10.87 1.83 -3.79
C PRO A 104 10.22 0.67 -4.57
N ILE A 105 9.03 0.23 -4.18
CA ILE A 105 8.26 -0.79 -4.89
C ILE A 105 7.93 -0.42 -6.36
N TYR A 106 7.93 0.87 -6.68
CA TYR A 106 7.68 1.36 -8.04
C TYR A 106 8.95 1.50 -8.87
N VAL A 107 10.11 1.11 -8.33
CA VAL A 107 11.39 1.17 -9.06
C VAL A 107 11.61 -0.16 -9.75
N TYR A 108 11.48 -0.16 -11.07
CA TYR A 108 11.76 -1.31 -11.92
C TYR A 108 13.26 -1.45 -12.14
N ASN A 109 13.78 -2.65 -11.87
CA ASN A 109 15.18 -3.02 -12.03
C ASN A 109 16.17 -2.02 -11.39
N ASN A 110 15.79 -1.40 -10.26
CA ASN A 110 16.56 -0.36 -9.56
C ASN A 110 16.97 0.86 -10.43
N ARG A 111 16.35 1.05 -11.59
CA ARG A 111 16.77 2.03 -12.60
C ARG A 111 15.65 2.88 -13.15
N TRP A 112 14.42 2.39 -13.18
CA TRP A 112 13.32 3.05 -13.88
C TRP A 112 12.09 3.20 -13.01
N LEU A 113 11.51 4.39 -13.00
CA LEU A 113 10.24 4.60 -12.34
C LEU A 113 9.08 4.01 -13.14
N ARG A 114 8.34 3.10 -12.51
CA ARG A 114 7.14 2.46 -13.01
C ARG A 114 6.04 2.50 -11.95
N VAL A 115 5.51 3.69 -11.73
CA VAL A 115 4.44 3.92 -10.76
C VAL A 115 3.11 3.48 -11.37
N SER A 116 2.63 2.32 -10.95
CA SER A 116 1.38 1.73 -11.47
C SER A 116 0.16 2.49 -10.97
N VAL A 117 -0.79 2.78 -11.86
CA VAL A 117 -2.08 3.42 -11.58
C VAL A 117 -3.21 2.70 -12.33
N SER A 118 -4.45 2.85 -11.87
CA SER A 118 -5.64 2.23 -12.48
C SER A 118 -6.39 3.16 -13.44
N TYR A 119 -5.74 4.22 -13.93
CA TYR A 119 -6.32 5.19 -14.84
C TYR A 119 -6.18 4.76 -16.31
N VAL A 120 -7.05 5.32 -17.15
CA VAL A 120 -6.97 5.18 -18.61
C VAL A 120 -5.84 6.05 -19.18
N ASP A 121 -5.37 5.70 -20.37
CA ASP A 121 -4.29 6.42 -21.04
C ASP A 121 -4.68 7.89 -21.33
N GLY A 122 -3.77 8.81 -21.07
CA GLY A 122 -3.98 10.24 -21.31
C GLY A 122 -3.43 11.16 -20.22
N TYR A 123 -3.66 12.45 -20.39
CA TYR A 123 -3.27 13.48 -19.44
C TYR A 123 -4.16 13.46 -18.19
N TYR A 124 -3.54 13.56 -17.02
CA TYR A 124 -4.21 13.62 -15.73
C TYR A 124 -3.62 14.73 -14.86
N TRP A 125 -4.50 15.47 -14.21
CA TRP A 125 -4.14 16.41 -13.16
C TRP A 125 -4.37 15.79 -11.80
N ASP A 126 -3.30 15.65 -11.00
CA ASP A 126 -3.39 15.20 -9.62
C ASP A 126 -3.68 16.39 -8.71
N TYR A 127 -4.91 16.50 -8.22
CA TYR A 127 -5.35 17.60 -7.36
C TYR A 127 -4.74 17.54 -5.95
N ASP A 128 -4.43 16.34 -5.44
CA ASP A 128 -3.87 16.17 -4.10
C ASP A 128 -2.41 16.64 -4.06
N TYR A 129 -1.70 16.45 -5.19
CA TYR A 129 -0.30 16.82 -5.33
C TYR A 129 -0.09 18.11 -6.14
N ASP A 130 -1.13 18.73 -6.70
CA ASP A 130 -1.04 19.88 -7.60
C ASP A 130 -0.01 19.63 -8.72
N TYR A 131 -0.11 18.50 -9.43
CA TYR A 131 0.93 18.09 -10.38
C TYR A 131 0.37 17.35 -11.62
N PRO A 132 0.87 17.68 -12.84
CA PRO A 132 0.45 17.01 -14.07
C PRO A 132 1.17 15.68 -14.29
N TYR A 133 0.42 14.67 -14.70
CA TYR A 133 0.90 13.35 -15.11
C TYR A 133 0.35 12.94 -16.47
N PHE A 134 1.09 12.11 -17.19
CA PHE A 134 0.60 11.39 -18.35
C PHE A 134 0.53 9.90 -17.99
N ILE A 135 -0.61 9.28 -18.27
CA ILE A 135 -0.85 7.88 -18.02
C ILE A 135 -0.69 7.13 -19.33
N TYR A 136 0.12 6.07 -19.33
CA TYR A 136 0.18 5.15 -20.45
C TYR A 136 0.38 3.73 -19.95
N ASN A 137 -0.47 2.83 -20.45
CA ASN A 137 -0.43 1.40 -20.16
C ASN A 137 -0.41 1.10 -18.66
N GLY A 138 -1.21 1.85 -17.88
CA GLY A 138 -1.32 1.70 -16.44
C GLY A 138 -0.14 2.24 -15.62
N TYR A 139 0.75 3.04 -16.21
CA TYR A 139 1.84 3.71 -15.49
C TYR A 139 1.70 5.22 -15.60
N ARG A 140 1.92 5.92 -14.48
CA ARG A 140 1.99 7.39 -14.47
C ARG A 140 3.40 7.87 -14.76
N HIS A 141 3.48 8.95 -15.52
CA HIS A 141 4.70 9.62 -15.93
C HIS A 141 4.57 11.11 -15.60
N ARG A 142 5.59 11.73 -15.02
CA ARG A 142 5.58 13.17 -14.74
C ARG A 142 5.42 13.95 -16.05
N TYR A 143 4.55 14.95 -16.07
CA TYR A 143 4.25 15.68 -17.30
C TYR A 143 4.26 17.20 -17.09
N SER A 144 5.14 17.67 -16.20
CA SER A 144 5.36 19.10 -15.97
C SER A 144 6.09 19.75 -17.14
N ALA A 145 5.61 20.92 -17.55
CA ALA A 145 6.29 21.76 -18.53
C ALA A 145 7.48 22.54 -17.95
N TYR A 146 7.59 22.59 -16.62
CA TYR A 146 8.57 23.42 -15.90
C TYR A 146 9.68 22.59 -15.27
N ASP A 147 9.40 21.33 -14.92
CA ASP A 147 10.33 20.45 -14.26
C ASP A 147 11.13 19.68 -15.32
N THR A 148 12.37 19.33 -15.01
CA THR A 148 13.20 18.49 -15.87
C THR A 148 13.07 17.03 -15.44
N CYS A 149 12.88 16.14 -16.42
CA CYS A 149 12.85 14.69 -16.20
C CYS A 149 13.89 13.99 -17.08
N ASN A 150 14.45 12.89 -16.56
CA ASN A 150 15.41 12.08 -17.31
C ASN A 150 14.71 10.86 -17.89
N TYR A 151 13.95 11.06 -18.97
CA TYR A 151 13.24 9.96 -19.63
C TYR A 151 14.20 9.07 -20.42
N GLU A 152 13.96 7.76 -20.37
CA GLU A 152 14.63 6.74 -21.16
C GLU A 152 13.56 5.89 -21.87
N LEU A 153 13.78 5.62 -23.15
CA LEU A 153 13.07 4.59 -23.87
C LEU A 153 13.76 3.26 -23.61
N VAL A 154 13.04 2.31 -23.04
CA VAL A 154 13.58 1.05 -22.56
C VAL A 154 12.94 -0.10 -23.32
N ASP A 155 13.76 -1.02 -23.79
CA ASP A 155 13.31 -2.32 -24.30
C ASP A 155 13.06 -3.26 -23.11
N SER A 156 11.80 -3.65 -22.90
CA SER A 156 11.42 -4.54 -21.80
C SER A 156 11.94 -5.98 -21.92
N TRP A 157 12.42 -6.39 -23.09
CA TRP A 157 12.95 -7.74 -23.28
C TRP A 157 14.41 -7.85 -22.89
N SER A 158 15.20 -6.81 -23.17
CA SER A 158 16.64 -6.77 -22.93
C SER A 158 17.04 -5.90 -21.74
N ASP A 159 16.10 -5.17 -21.14
CA ASP A 159 16.36 -4.14 -20.11
C ASP A 159 17.46 -3.15 -20.56
N SER A 160 17.46 -2.82 -21.85
CA SER A 160 18.42 -1.88 -22.45
C SER A 160 17.76 -0.55 -22.79
N VAL A 161 18.53 0.53 -22.66
CA VAL A 161 18.08 1.87 -23.03
C VAL A 161 18.31 2.04 -24.52
N GLN A 162 17.22 2.24 -25.27
CA GLN A 162 17.25 2.49 -26.71
C GLN A 162 17.59 3.94 -27.01
N ARG A 163 17.02 4.88 -26.24
CA ARG A 163 17.25 6.31 -26.39
C ARG A 163 17.03 7.05 -25.08
N THR A 164 17.77 8.13 -24.89
CA THR A 164 17.66 9.02 -23.73
C THR A 164 17.07 10.36 -24.12
N PHE A 165 16.21 10.91 -23.26
CA PHE A 165 15.55 12.21 -23.41
C PHE A 165 15.78 13.03 -22.14
N TYR A 166 17.05 13.24 -21.82
CA TYR A 166 17.44 14.02 -20.65
C TYR A 166 17.38 15.51 -20.91
N THR A 167 17.42 16.32 -19.87
CA THR A 167 17.50 17.80 -19.91
C THR A 167 16.29 18.51 -20.53
N TYR A 168 15.33 17.78 -21.09
CA TYR A 168 14.04 18.33 -21.52
C TYR A 168 13.11 18.53 -20.32
N SER A 169 12.12 19.41 -20.50
CA SER A 169 10.97 19.43 -19.59
C SER A 169 10.32 18.05 -19.56
N CYS A 170 9.67 17.70 -18.45
CA CYS A 170 9.05 16.39 -18.32
C CYS A 170 8.02 16.13 -19.42
N SER A 171 7.21 17.14 -19.78
CA SER A 171 6.26 17.02 -20.89
C SER A 171 6.97 16.74 -22.22
N THR A 172 7.94 17.57 -22.60
CA THR A 172 8.65 17.43 -23.89
C THR A 172 9.46 16.14 -23.97
N GLY A 173 10.18 15.78 -22.91
CA GLY A 173 10.96 14.55 -22.86
C GLY A 173 10.08 13.31 -22.93
N TYR A 174 8.90 13.34 -22.30
CA TYR A 174 7.94 12.27 -22.40
C TYR A 174 7.32 12.18 -23.80
N ASP A 175 6.94 13.32 -24.41
CA ASP A 175 6.35 13.35 -25.76
C ASP A 175 7.30 12.73 -26.80
N LEU A 176 8.56 13.17 -26.81
CA LEU A 176 9.58 12.62 -27.71
C LEU A 176 9.83 11.13 -27.48
N CYS A 177 9.79 10.69 -26.22
CA CYS A 177 9.92 9.28 -25.89
C CYS A 177 8.71 8.48 -26.37
N ALA A 178 7.50 8.99 -26.12
CA ALA A 178 6.24 8.32 -26.44
C ALA A 178 6.03 8.18 -27.94
N ASP A 179 6.40 9.20 -28.72
CA ASP A 179 6.35 9.13 -30.19
C ASP A 179 7.23 8.00 -30.73
N LEU A 180 8.50 7.92 -30.27
CA LEU A 180 9.41 6.86 -30.69
C LEU A 180 8.99 5.48 -30.16
N ARG A 181 8.48 5.42 -28.93
CA ARG A 181 7.93 4.20 -28.34
C ARG A 181 6.80 3.64 -29.21
N ASP A 182 5.88 4.50 -29.63
CA ASP A 182 4.71 4.07 -30.40
C ASP A 182 5.13 3.60 -31.80
N GLU A 183 6.09 4.27 -32.45
CA GLU A 183 6.67 3.83 -33.71
C GLU A 183 7.29 2.42 -33.60
N LEU A 184 8.14 2.21 -32.58
CA LEU A 184 8.82 0.93 -32.39
C LEU A 184 7.87 -0.19 -31.95
N ASN A 185 6.88 0.11 -31.08
CA ASN A 185 5.87 -0.86 -30.68
C ASN A 185 4.94 -1.22 -31.83
N ASP A 186 4.63 -0.28 -32.73
CA ASP A 186 3.86 -0.56 -33.94
C ASP A 186 4.62 -1.47 -34.91
N TYR A 187 5.93 -1.24 -35.05
CA TYR A 187 6.82 -2.10 -35.84
C TYR A 187 6.91 -3.53 -35.29
N GLU A 188 7.05 -3.68 -33.97
CA GLU A 188 7.16 -5.00 -33.31
C GLU A 188 5.79 -5.67 -33.05
N TYR A 189 4.69 -4.94 -33.22
CA TYR A 189 3.34 -5.39 -32.85
C TYR A 189 3.23 -5.88 -31.39
N ASP A 190 3.97 -5.24 -30.47
CA ASP A 190 4.02 -5.58 -29.04
C ASP A 190 4.22 -4.33 -28.18
N TYR A 191 3.83 -4.38 -26.90
CA TYR A 191 4.21 -3.38 -25.89
C TYR A 191 5.66 -3.58 -25.40
N ARG A 192 6.58 -3.81 -26.33
CA ARG A 192 7.97 -4.15 -26.02
C ARG A 192 8.72 -2.96 -25.41
N TYR A 193 8.56 -1.78 -26.00
CA TYR A 193 9.22 -0.57 -25.57
C TYR A 193 8.33 0.25 -24.62
N PHE A 194 8.96 0.85 -23.62
CA PHE A 194 8.27 1.74 -22.67
C PHE A 194 9.12 2.96 -22.33
N CYS A 195 8.45 4.06 -22.05
CA CYS A 195 9.07 5.26 -21.51
C CYS A 195 9.08 5.18 -19.99
N ALA A 196 10.24 5.44 -19.40
CA ALA A 196 10.35 5.56 -17.95
C ALA A 196 11.35 6.63 -17.57
N GLU A 197 11.07 7.29 -16.45
CA GLU A 197 12.04 8.20 -15.85
C GLU A 197 13.14 7.39 -15.15
N ARG A 198 14.39 7.75 -15.41
CA ARG A 198 15.56 7.18 -14.75
C ARG A 198 15.53 7.51 -13.26
N TYR A 199 15.45 6.47 -12.43
CA TYR A 199 15.52 6.57 -10.99
C TYR A 199 16.95 6.86 -10.54
N ASN A 200 17.10 7.98 -9.85
CA ASN A 200 18.35 8.40 -9.22
C ASN A 200 18.10 8.53 -7.70
N TRP A 201 18.83 7.75 -6.91
CA TRP A 201 18.84 7.83 -5.45
C TRP A 201 19.77 8.96 -4.97
#